data_AF-A0AAD7FQ76-F1
#
_entry.id   AF-A0AAD7FQ76-F1
#
_cell.length_a   1.000
_cell.length_b   1.000
_cell.length_c   1.000
_cell.angle_alpha   90.00
_cell.angle_beta   90.00
_cell.angle_gamma   90.00
#
_symmetry.space_group_name_H-M   'P 1'
#
loop_
_entity.id
_entity.type
_entity.pdbx_description
1 polymer ?
#
loop_
_entity_poly.entity_id
_entity_poly.type
_entity_poly.pdbx_seq_one_letter_code
_entity_poly.pdbx_strand_id
1 'polypeptide(L)'
;MEACAVIQLPKDHSRGNYYIHPIWIDAVSHISGFLANKQAASHELMLCIGSGTMEFLPELIDPDAEYLVYAKNILMPDKVIIGEVYAMQLAEPRRVVAHVQGLHFHPLNLSGFRKRTALMRAGIVAAHDQLEAPTPLVPTAMPVYEQRTRQSHSADSVARTVMKIICDACDLSADVVNRDTELDSMGIDSMMSIELVGILRLTFPDVSLDSNFLYGFTTVGELCEGLVEKLDEA
;
A
#
# COMPACT_ATOMS: atom_id res chain seq x y z
N MET A 1 16.64 -8.30 -15.88
CA MET A 1 17.68 -7.84 -14.94
C MET A 1 17.95 -8.97 -13.97
N GLU A 2 19.21 -9.25 -13.67
CA GLU A 2 19.59 -10.40 -12.83
C GLU A 2 20.57 -9.95 -11.75
N ALA A 3 20.51 -10.59 -10.57
CA ALA A 3 21.43 -10.32 -9.47
C ALA A 3 21.53 -11.53 -8.53
N CYS A 4 22.62 -11.58 -7.78
CA CYS A 4 22.80 -12.51 -6.68
C CYS A 4 23.12 -11.77 -5.40
N ALA A 5 22.71 -12.32 -4.26
CA ALA A 5 23.13 -11.90 -2.94
C ALA A 5 23.34 -13.12 -2.04
N VAL A 6 24.22 -13.02 -1.06
CA VAL A 6 24.30 -14.00 0.02
C VAL A 6 23.50 -13.47 1.20
N ILE A 7 22.60 -14.28 1.74
CA ILE A 7 21.80 -13.95 2.92
C ILE A 7 22.06 -14.95 4.04
N GLN A 8 21.94 -14.47 5.27
CA GLN A 8 21.94 -15.25 6.50
C GLN A 8 20.96 -14.60 7.47
N LEU A 9 20.26 -15.41 8.27
CA LEU A 9 19.41 -14.86 9.32
C LEU A 9 20.29 -14.15 10.38
N PRO A 10 19.89 -12.98 10.93
CA PRO A 10 20.67 -12.30 11.96
C PRO A 10 20.93 -13.20 13.17
N LYS A 11 22.11 -13.09 13.80
CA LYS A 11 22.49 -13.94 14.94
C LYS A 11 21.60 -13.76 16.17
N ASP A 12 20.99 -12.59 16.29
CA ASP A 12 20.07 -12.17 17.36
C ASP A 12 18.59 -12.31 16.97
N HIS A 13 18.28 -13.15 15.97
CA HIS A 13 16.91 -13.39 15.55
C HIS A 13 16.02 -13.94 16.68
N SER A 14 14.74 -13.58 16.63
CA SER A 14 13.75 -14.04 17.59
C SER A 14 13.61 -15.56 17.54
N ARG A 15 13.75 -16.21 18.69
CA ARG A 15 13.50 -17.65 18.83
C ARG A 15 12.03 -17.87 19.14
N GLY A 16 11.21 -17.80 18.09
CA GLY A 16 9.79 -18.16 18.11
C GLY A 16 9.56 -19.51 17.44
N ASN A 17 8.32 -19.99 17.54
CA ASN A 17 7.92 -21.23 16.87
C ASN A 17 7.42 -20.89 15.46
N TYR A 18 8.28 -21.10 14.46
CA TYR A 18 7.99 -20.81 13.06
C TYR A 18 8.25 -22.05 12.20
N TYR A 19 7.44 -22.26 11.16
CA TYR A 19 7.78 -23.22 10.12
C TYR A 19 9.03 -22.77 9.34
N ILE A 20 9.11 -21.47 9.03
CA ILE A 20 10.28 -20.77 8.49
C ILE A 20 10.28 -19.38 9.10
N HIS A 21 11.45 -18.87 9.49
CA HIS A 21 11.54 -17.57 10.14
C HIS A 21 11.06 -16.44 9.19
N PRO A 22 10.13 -15.55 9.60
CA PRO A 22 9.54 -14.54 8.71
C PRO A 22 10.58 -13.57 8.12
N ILE A 23 11.58 -13.16 8.91
CA ILE A 23 12.72 -12.36 8.40
C ILE A 23 13.47 -13.09 7.28
N TRP A 24 13.59 -14.42 7.37
CA TRP A 24 14.26 -15.19 6.32
C TRP A 24 13.42 -15.21 5.03
N ILE A 25 12.11 -15.45 5.13
CA ILE A 25 11.18 -15.41 3.98
C ILE A 25 11.26 -14.06 3.26
N ASP A 26 11.22 -12.96 4.03
CA ASP A 26 11.30 -11.61 3.50
C ASP A 26 12.66 -11.33 2.82
N ALA A 27 13.77 -11.71 3.47
CA ALA A 27 15.12 -11.53 2.97
C ALA A 27 15.37 -12.24 1.63
N VAL A 28 14.72 -13.38 1.35
CA VAL A 28 14.79 -14.07 0.06
C VAL A 28 14.30 -13.18 -1.09
N SER A 29 13.35 -12.27 -0.84
CA SER A 29 12.78 -11.40 -1.87
C SER A 29 13.52 -10.06 -2.02
N HIS A 30 14.37 -9.69 -1.05
CA HIS A 30 15.03 -8.37 -1.00
C HIS A 30 15.88 -8.05 -2.22
N ILE A 31 16.60 -9.04 -2.76
CA ILE A 31 17.47 -8.84 -3.92
C ILE A 31 16.65 -8.48 -5.18
N SER A 32 15.44 -9.04 -5.32
CA SER A 32 14.52 -8.66 -6.40
C SER A 32 13.97 -7.25 -6.19
N GLY A 33 13.64 -6.87 -4.96
CA GLY A 33 13.23 -5.51 -4.61
C GLY A 33 14.34 -4.47 -4.80
N PHE A 34 15.59 -4.82 -4.49
CA PHE A 34 16.76 -3.99 -4.73
C PHE A 34 16.95 -3.73 -6.23
N LEU A 35 16.84 -4.77 -7.06
CA LEU A 35 16.87 -4.64 -8.52
C LEU A 35 15.73 -3.76 -9.04
N ALA A 36 14.51 -3.94 -8.53
CA ALA A 36 13.37 -3.13 -8.93
C ALA A 36 13.59 -1.64 -8.60
N ASN A 37 14.03 -1.34 -7.38
CA ASN A 37 14.29 0.04 -6.95
C ASN A 37 15.47 0.69 -7.69
N LYS A 38 16.44 -0.09 -8.16
CA LYS A 38 17.52 0.43 -9.03
C LYS A 38 16.99 0.97 -10.37
N GLN A 39 15.84 0.48 -10.84
CA GLN A 39 15.21 0.90 -12.09
C GLN A 39 14.22 2.06 -11.91
N ALA A 40 13.85 2.38 -10.66
CA ALA A 40 12.90 3.44 -10.33
C ALA A 40 13.46 4.83 -10.63
N ALA A 41 12.58 5.79 -10.93
CA ALA A 41 12.98 7.20 -10.93
C ALA A 41 13.32 7.67 -9.51
N SER A 42 14.05 8.79 -9.39
CA SER A 42 14.48 9.33 -8.09
C SER A 42 13.34 9.72 -7.13
N HIS A 43 12.13 9.89 -7.66
CA HIS A 43 10.90 10.22 -6.93
C HIS A 43 9.96 9.02 -6.77
N GLU A 44 10.38 7.83 -7.21
CA GLU A 44 9.61 6.59 -7.16
C GLU A 44 10.26 5.58 -6.21
N LEU A 45 9.43 4.75 -5.60
CA LEU A 45 9.80 3.54 -4.88
C LEU A 45 9.10 2.37 -5.54
N MET A 46 9.82 1.28 -5.83
CA MET A 46 9.20 0.04 -6.27
C MET A 46 8.79 -0.78 -5.05
N LEU A 47 7.48 -0.86 -4.79
CA LEU A 47 6.90 -1.62 -3.68
C LEU A 47 6.44 -2.99 -4.16
N CYS A 48 6.83 -4.05 -3.43
CA CYS A 48 6.28 -5.38 -3.65
C CYS A 48 4.85 -5.42 -3.10
N ILE A 49 3.85 -5.58 -3.97
CA ILE A 49 2.42 -5.63 -3.57
C ILE A 49 1.87 -7.05 -3.53
N GLY A 50 2.63 -8.03 -4.00
CA GLY A 50 2.21 -9.42 -3.99
C GLY A 50 3.24 -10.36 -4.60
N SER A 51 2.96 -11.64 -4.48
CA SER A 51 3.72 -12.74 -5.06
C SER A 51 2.77 -13.69 -5.79
N GLY A 52 3.26 -14.41 -6.80
CA GLY A 52 2.53 -15.51 -7.44
C GLY A 52 2.60 -16.78 -6.58
N THR A 53 3.66 -17.56 -6.75
CA THR A 53 3.89 -18.81 -6.00
C THR A 53 5.11 -18.67 -5.08
N MET A 54 5.03 -19.26 -3.89
CA MET A 54 6.13 -19.35 -2.95
C MET A 54 6.28 -20.81 -2.51
N GLU A 55 7.40 -21.41 -2.86
CA GLU A 55 7.72 -22.81 -2.58
C GLU A 55 8.94 -22.86 -1.65
N PHE A 56 8.82 -23.61 -0.57
CA PHE A 56 9.87 -23.75 0.43
C PHE A 56 10.04 -25.21 0.84
N LEU A 57 11.26 -25.58 1.21
CA LEU A 57 11.60 -26.88 1.82
C LEU A 57 12.02 -26.64 3.27
N PRO A 58 11.09 -26.54 4.24
CA PRO A 58 11.40 -26.16 5.63
C PRO A 58 12.47 -27.04 6.28
N GLU A 59 12.45 -28.34 5.99
CA GLU A 59 13.39 -29.32 6.53
C GLU A 59 14.85 -29.07 6.10
N LEU A 60 15.06 -28.28 5.05
CA LEU A 60 16.39 -27.93 4.51
C LEU A 60 16.81 -26.51 4.86
N ILE A 61 15.98 -25.74 5.55
CA ILE A 61 16.28 -24.36 5.94
C ILE A 61 16.85 -24.35 7.36
N ASP A 62 18.18 -24.29 7.42
CA ASP A 62 18.96 -24.03 8.62
C ASP A 62 19.06 -22.50 8.89
N PRO A 63 18.59 -22.00 10.05
CA PRO A 63 18.70 -20.60 10.44
C PRO A 63 20.12 -20.06 10.54
N ASP A 64 21.11 -20.92 10.82
CA ASP A 64 22.50 -20.52 10.99
C ASP A 64 23.32 -20.59 9.69
N ALA A 65 22.74 -21.13 8.61
CA ALA A 65 23.41 -21.29 7.32
C ALA A 65 23.33 -20.04 6.43
N GLU A 66 24.30 -19.94 5.51
CA GLU A 66 24.29 -18.93 4.44
C GLU A 66 23.63 -19.49 3.17
N TYR A 67 22.89 -18.62 2.48
CA TYR A 67 22.17 -18.95 1.25
C TYR A 67 22.55 -17.98 0.14
N LEU A 68 22.89 -18.50 -1.04
CA LEU A 68 22.94 -17.71 -2.27
C LEU A 68 21.52 -17.54 -2.79
N VAL A 69 21.06 -16.30 -2.88
CA VAL A 69 19.80 -15.95 -3.51
C VAL A 69 20.09 -15.39 -4.90
N TYR A 70 19.54 -16.03 -5.92
CA TYR A 70 19.55 -15.57 -7.30
C TYR A 70 18.20 -14.96 -7.64
N ALA A 71 18.19 -13.78 -8.24
CA ALA A 71 17.00 -13.06 -8.66
C ALA A 71 17.02 -12.74 -10.14
N LYS A 72 15.86 -12.86 -10.77
CA LYS A 72 15.63 -12.43 -12.14
C LYS A 72 14.34 -11.63 -12.22
N ASN A 73 14.46 -10.41 -12.73
CA ASN A 73 13.36 -9.47 -12.88
C ASN A 73 13.12 -9.17 -14.35
N ILE A 74 11.84 -9.03 -14.71
CA ILE A 74 11.38 -8.63 -16.03
C ILE A 74 10.61 -7.31 -15.87
N LEU A 75 11.00 -6.30 -16.66
CA LEU A 75 10.24 -5.06 -16.77
C LEU A 75 9.08 -5.29 -17.74
N MET A 76 7.87 -5.06 -17.25
CA MET A 76 6.63 -5.13 -18.01
C MET A 76 6.26 -3.72 -18.51
N PRO A 77 5.24 -3.59 -19.38
CA PRO A 77 4.59 -2.30 -19.61
C PRO A 77 4.17 -1.59 -18.31
N ASP A 78 3.97 -0.28 -18.37
CA ASP A 78 3.52 0.56 -17.24
C ASP A 78 4.45 0.56 -16.02
N LYS A 79 5.75 0.33 -16.26
CA LYS A 79 6.81 0.29 -15.23
C LYS A 79 6.63 -0.79 -14.16
N VAL A 80 5.73 -1.75 -14.36
CA VAL A 80 5.58 -2.89 -13.45
C VAL A 80 6.79 -3.82 -13.61
N ILE A 81 7.32 -4.34 -12.49
CA ILE A 81 8.40 -5.32 -12.52
C ILE A 81 7.90 -6.64 -11.90
N ILE A 82 8.17 -7.75 -12.60
CA ILE A 82 7.85 -9.10 -12.15
C ILE A 82 9.17 -9.82 -11.84
N GLY A 83 9.33 -10.30 -10.62
CA GLY A 83 10.52 -10.98 -10.13
C GLY A 83 10.31 -12.47 -9.89
N GLU A 84 11.38 -13.24 -10.06
CA GLU A 84 11.53 -14.60 -9.57
C GLU A 84 12.85 -14.72 -8.80
N VAL A 85 12.85 -15.51 -7.73
CA VAL A 85 14.03 -15.73 -6.88
C VAL A 85 14.18 -17.19 -6.49
N TYR A 86 15.43 -17.64 -6.41
CA TYR A 86 15.83 -18.97 -5.95
C TYR A 86 16.81 -18.82 -4.79
N ALA A 87 16.57 -19.53 -3.69
CA ALA A 87 17.51 -19.59 -2.57
C ALA A 87 18.22 -20.95 -2.54
N MET A 88 19.54 -20.94 -2.59
CA MET A 88 20.38 -22.14 -2.57
C MET A 88 21.30 -22.12 -1.34
N GLN A 89 21.29 -23.18 -0.55
CA GLN A 89 22.22 -23.33 0.58
C GLN A 89 23.66 -23.42 0.06
N LEU A 90 24.57 -22.66 0.69
CA LEU A 90 25.99 -22.64 0.29
C LEU A 90 26.79 -23.82 0.86
N ALA A 91 26.34 -24.42 1.97
CA ALA A 91 26.93 -25.63 2.52
C ALA A 91 26.75 -26.82 1.57
N GLU A 92 27.71 -27.74 1.57
CA GLU A 92 27.64 -28.96 0.77
C GLU A 92 26.79 -30.04 1.48
N PRO A 93 25.93 -30.78 0.75
CA PRO A 93 25.65 -30.62 -0.68
C PRO A 93 24.75 -29.41 -0.95
N ARG A 94 25.09 -28.62 -1.98
CA ARG A 94 24.27 -27.46 -2.39
C ARG A 94 22.89 -27.90 -2.84
N ARG A 95 21.85 -27.27 -2.30
CA ARG A 95 20.44 -27.52 -2.64
C ARG A 95 19.69 -26.21 -2.76
N VAL A 96 18.81 -26.13 -3.76
CA VAL A 96 17.78 -25.08 -3.79
C VAL A 96 16.74 -25.44 -2.73
N VAL A 97 16.51 -24.53 -1.80
CA VAL A 97 15.62 -24.71 -0.64
C VAL A 97 14.37 -23.84 -0.70
N ALA A 98 14.37 -22.82 -1.56
CA ALA A 98 13.21 -21.99 -1.82
C ALA A 98 13.18 -21.47 -3.25
N HIS A 99 11.97 -21.25 -3.76
CA HIS A 99 11.67 -20.60 -5.02
C HIS A 99 10.46 -19.71 -4.83
N VAL A 100 10.56 -18.44 -5.25
CA VAL A 100 9.42 -17.52 -5.25
C VAL A 100 9.29 -16.94 -6.64
N GLN A 101 8.10 -17.06 -7.22
CA GLN A 101 7.79 -16.58 -8.56
C GLN A 101 6.69 -15.54 -8.52
N GLY A 102 6.77 -14.57 -9.42
CA GLY A 102 5.73 -13.56 -9.58
C GLY A 102 5.76 -12.51 -8.47
N LEU A 103 6.94 -12.12 -7.98
CA LEU A 103 7.07 -10.94 -7.12
C LEU A 103 6.65 -9.71 -7.92
N HIS A 104 5.58 -9.04 -7.53
CA HIS A 104 4.97 -7.94 -8.27
C HIS A 104 5.37 -6.60 -7.65
N PHE A 105 6.17 -5.83 -8.37
CA PHE A 105 6.62 -4.52 -7.93
C PHE A 105 5.94 -3.40 -8.73
N HIS A 106 5.29 -2.49 -8.01
CA HIS A 106 4.63 -1.32 -8.58
C HIS A 106 5.32 -0.03 -8.14
N PRO A 107 5.40 0.98 -9.03
CA PRO A 107 5.95 2.27 -8.67
C PRO A 107 5.02 3.01 -7.71
N LEU A 108 5.61 3.65 -6.71
CA LEU A 108 4.93 4.47 -5.72
C LEU A 108 5.63 5.82 -5.61
N ASN A 109 4.88 6.92 -5.65
CA ASN A 109 5.43 8.26 -5.46
C ASN A 109 5.97 8.44 -4.04
N LEU A 110 7.25 8.82 -3.92
CA LEU A 110 7.94 8.96 -2.64
C LEU A 110 7.41 10.13 -1.79
N SER A 111 7.03 11.25 -2.40
CA SER A 111 6.46 12.40 -1.68
C SER A 111 5.12 12.02 -1.05
N GLY A 112 4.22 11.42 -1.82
CA GLY A 112 2.95 10.90 -1.33
C GLY A 112 3.15 9.89 -0.20
N PHE A 113 4.04 8.92 -0.40
CA PHE A 113 4.35 7.91 0.61
C PHE A 113 4.92 8.50 1.91
N ARG A 114 5.83 9.48 1.83
CA ARG A 114 6.39 10.17 3.01
C ARG A 114 5.33 10.96 3.75
N LYS A 115 4.45 11.66 3.04
CA LYS A 115 3.32 12.39 3.63
C LYS A 115 2.39 11.41 4.35
N ARG A 116 2.02 10.29 3.71
CA ARG A 116 1.19 9.23 4.32
C ARG A 116 1.80 8.63 5.58
N THR A 117 3.07 8.23 5.53
CA THR A 117 3.76 7.64 6.69
C THR A 117 3.89 8.63 7.85
N ALA A 118 4.07 9.93 7.56
CA ALA A 118 4.03 10.98 8.58
C ALA A 118 2.64 11.14 9.20
N LEU A 119 1.57 11.11 8.40
CA LEU A 119 0.19 11.19 8.88
C LEU A 119 -0.21 9.97 9.74
N MET A 120 0.19 8.75 9.33
CA MET A 120 -0.02 7.54 10.14
C MET A 120 0.73 7.61 11.47
N ARG A 121 2.00 8.04 11.47
CA ARG A 121 2.77 8.25 12.72
C ARG A 121 2.16 9.30 13.64
N ALA A 122 1.46 10.29 13.07
CA ALA A 122 0.72 11.29 13.82
C ALA A 122 -0.65 10.80 14.31
N GLY A 123 -1.06 9.56 14.01
CA GLY A 123 -2.37 9.02 14.36
C GLY A 123 -3.54 9.66 13.61
N ILE A 124 -3.25 10.38 12.52
CA ILE A 124 -4.24 11.11 11.71
C ILE A 124 -4.92 10.16 10.73
N VAL A 125 -4.22 9.10 10.31
CA VAL A 125 -4.74 8.02 9.48
C VAL A 125 -4.61 6.73 10.28
N ALA A 126 -5.72 6.00 10.44
CA ALA A 126 -5.73 4.72 11.15
C ALA A 126 -4.97 3.66 10.35
N ALA A 127 -4.12 2.89 11.02
CA ALA A 127 -3.64 1.62 10.47
C ALA A 127 -4.84 0.68 10.34
N HIS A 128 -5.00 0.06 9.18
CA HIS A 128 -6.02 -0.97 9.02
C HIS A 128 -5.54 -2.23 9.74
N ASP A 129 -6.04 -2.47 10.94
CA ASP A 129 -6.03 -3.81 11.52
C ASP A 129 -7.11 -4.62 10.76
N GLN A 130 -6.71 -5.69 10.08
CA GLN A 130 -7.68 -6.59 9.45
C GLN A 130 -8.26 -7.56 10.47
N LEU A 131 -9.51 -7.98 10.18
CA LEU A 131 -10.30 -9.06 10.76
C LEU A 131 -10.98 -8.72 12.09
N GLU A 132 -12.31 -8.53 11.98
CA GLU A 132 -13.24 -8.58 13.10
C GLU A 132 -12.99 -9.83 13.96
N ALA A 133 -12.62 -9.61 15.22
CA ALA A 133 -12.96 -10.50 16.32
C ALA A 133 -14.00 -9.79 17.21
N PRO A 134 -15.01 -10.50 17.75
CA PRO A 134 -16.18 -9.85 18.35
C PRO A 134 -15.83 -9.10 19.64
N THR A 135 -16.35 -7.88 19.74
CA THR A 135 -16.26 -6.97 20.88
C THR A 135 -16.90 -7.54 22.15
N PRO A 136 -16.37 -7.20 23.33
CA PRO A 136 -17.21 -6.94 24.48
C PRO A 136 -17.31 -5.43 24.77
N LEU A 137 -18.55 -4.97 24.80
CA LEU A 137 -18.99 -3.61 25.15
C LEU A 137 -18.57 -3.22 26.58
N VAL A 138 -17.90 -2.08 26.73
CA VAL A 138 -18.04 -1.24 27.94
C VAL A 138 -17.97 0.24 27.52
N PRO A 139 -18.92 1.10 27.94
CA PRO A 139 -18.95 2.50 27.55
C PRO A 139 -18.13 3.38 28.49
N THR A 140 -17.37 4.35 27.96
CA THR A 140 -16.87 5.47 28.79
C THR A 140 -16.75 6.78 28.00
N ALA A 141 -17.61 7.71 28.42
CA ALA A 141 -17.52 9.18 28.44
C ALA A 141 -16.96 9.97 27.23
N MET A 142 -17.83 10.82 26.68
CA MET A 142 -17.52 11.91 25.75
C MET A 142 -16.72 13.04 26.43
N PRO A 143 -15.81 13.74 25.72
CA PRO A 143 -15.59 15.15 25.94
C PRO A 143 -16.47 15.97 25.00
N VAL A 144 -17.07 17.02 25.58
CA VAL A 144 -17.82 18.08 24.92
C VAL A 144 -16.90 18.81 23.93
N TYR A 145 -17.34 18.96 22.67
CA TYR A 145 -16.69 19.84 21.69
C TYR A 145 -17.62 21.02 21.36
N GLU A 146 -17.06 22.22 21.45
CA GLU A 146 -17.71 23.48 21.15
C GLU A 146 -18.23 23.52 19.71
N GLN A 147 -19.44 24.06 19.55
CA GLN A 147 -20.08 24.29 18.26
C GLN A 147 -19.24 25.23 17.40
N ARG A 148 -18.77 24.76 16.24
CA ARG A 148 -18.27 25.61 15.16
C ARG A 148 -19.27 25.61 14.01
N THR A 149 -19.54 26.81 13.52
CA THR A 149 -20.53 27.21 12.51
C THR A 149 -20.59 26.33 11.25
N ARG A 150 -21.78 25.80 10.93
CA ARG A 150 -22.15 25.19 9.63
C ARG A 150 -21.77 26.12 8.48
N GLN A 151 -20.81 25.73 7.65
CA GLN A 151 -20.58 26.34 6.34
C GLN A 151 -21.45 25.60 5.32
N SER A 152 -22.35 26.32 4.64
CA SER A 152 -23.12 25.73 3.53
C SER A 152 -22.17 25.44 2.38
N HIS A 153 -21.85 24.17 2.14
CA HIS A 153 -21.03 23.75 1.01
C HIS A 153 -21.88 23.84 -0.27
N SER A 154 -21.60 24.78 -1.16
CA SER A 154 -22.20 24.74 -2.50
C SER A 154 -21.58 23.58 -3.31
N ALA A 155 -22.34 22.94 -4.19
CA ALA A 155 -21.86 21.83 -5.03
C ALA A 155 -20.56 22.16 -5.77
N ASP A 156 -20.39 23.40 -6.23
CA ASP A 156 -19.15 23.87 -6.87
C ASP A 156 -17.96 23.99 -5.90
N SER A 157 -18.21 24.29 -4.62
CA SER A 157 -17.17 24.31 -3.60
C SER A 157 -16.70 22.91 -3.24
N VAL A 158 -17.62 21.93 -3.20
CA VAL A 158 -17.30 20.51 -2.99
C VAL A 158 -16.49 19.99 -4.17
N ALA A 159 -16.96 20.21 -5.40
CA ALA A 159 -16.27 19.73 -6.60
C ALA A 159 -14.83 20.25 -6.71
N ARG A 160 -14.62 21.55 -6.47
CA ARG A 160 -13.26 22.14 -6.46
C ARG A 160 -12.36 21.52 -5.40
N THR A 161 -12.91 21.19 -4.24
CA THR A 161 -12.17 20.61 -3.13
C THR A 161 -11.82 19.15 -3.41
N VAL A 162 -12.78 18.35 -3.91
CA VAL A 162 -12.56 16.95 -4.32
C VAL A 162 -11.52 16.87 -5.44
N MET A 163 -11.63 17.69 -6.48
CA MET A 163 -10.65 17.73 -7.57
C MET A 163 -9.26 18.08 -7.07
N LYS A 164 -9.15 19.06 -6.16
CA LYS A 164 -7.87 19.40 -5.54
C LYS A 164 -7.30 18.23 -4.73
N ILE A 165 -8.13 17.53 -3.97
CA ILE A 165 -7.72 16.36 -3.20
C ILE A 165 -7.20 15.25 -4.12
N ILE A 166 -7.89 15.00 -5.24
CA ILE A 166 -7.47 14.01 -6.25
C ILE A 166 -6.15 14.44 -6.91
N CYS A 167 -6.03 15.70 -7.33
CA CYS A 167 -4.78 16.21 -7.91
C CYS A 167 -3.62 16.07 -6.92
N ASP A 168 -3.84 16.42 -5.65
CA ASP A 168 -2.82 16.34 -4.60
C ASP A 168 -2.47 14.87 -4.23
N ALA A 169 -3.44 13.95 -4.30
CA ALA A 169 -3.25 12.53 -3.98
C ALA A 169 -2.58 11.77 -5.13
N CYS A 170 -2.99 12.04 -6.37
CA CYS A 170 -2.49 11.39 -7.58
C CYS A 170 -1.30 12.14 -8.23
N ASP A 171 -0.86 13.28 -7.67
CA ASP A 171 0.19 14.15 -8.22
C ASP A 171 -0.09 14.57 -9.68
N LEU A 172 -1.36 14.85 -9.97
CA LEU A 172 -1.84 15.26 -11.30
C LEU A 172 -1.95 16.77 -11.39
N SER A 173 -1.66 17.33 -12.58
CA SER A 173 -1.99 18.73 -12.83
C SER A 173 -3.51 18.91 -12.85
N ALA A 174 -3.98 20.05 -12.32
CA ALA A 174 -5.39 20.44 -12.37
C ALA A 174 -5.95 20.49 -13.81
N ASP A 175 -5.08 20.60 -14.82
CA ASP A 175 -5.46 20.61 -16.23
C ASP A 175 -5.88 19.23 -16.77
N VAL A 176 -5.52 18.14 -16.07
CA VAL A 176 -5.75 16.75 -16.49
C VAL A 176 -7.01 16.17 -15.84
N VAL A 177 -7.46 16.75 -14.73
CA VAL A 177 -8.60 16.23 -13.95
C VAL A 177 -9.84 17.08 -14.22
N ASN A 178 -10.89 16.45 -14.76
CA ASN A 178 -12.21 17.03 -14.95
C ASN A 178 -13.31 16.10 -14.42
N ARG A 179 -14.58 16.53 -14.48
CA ARG A 179 -15.72 15.74 -13.97
C ARG A 179 -15.91 14.40 -14.69
N ASP A 180 -15.55 14.32 -15.96
CA ASP A 180 -15.72 13.12 -16.79
C ASP A 180 -14.53 12.16 -16.68
N THR A 181 -13.52 12.49 -15.87
CA THR A 181 -12.30 11.69 -15.74
C THR A 181 -12.59 10.44 -14.92
N GLU A 182 -12.22 9.27 -15.44
CA GLU A 182 -12.42 7.98 -14.75
C GLU A 182 -11.42 7.82 -13.61
N LEU A 183 -11.91 7.38 -12.44
CA LEU A 183 -11.08 7.24 -11.24
C LEU A 183 -9.95 6.22 -11.45
N ASP A 184 -10.26 5.07 -12.03
CA ASP A 184 -9.30 4.00 -12.31
C ASP A 184 -8.17 4.47 -13.25
N SER A 185 -8.49 5.32 -14.22
CA SER A 185 -7.52 5.87 -15.18
C SER A 185 -6.48 6.80 -14.54
N MET A 186 -6.80 7.37 -13.37
CA MET A 186 -5.93 8.22 -12.57
C MET A 186 -5.08 7.43 -11.55
N GLY A 187 -5.10 6.10 -11.65
CA GLY A 187 -4.39 5.22 -10.71
C GLY A 187 -5.05 5.15 -9.33
N ILE A 188 -6.35 5.46 -9.24
CA ILE A 188 -7.13 5.27 -8.01
C ILE A 188 -7.46 3.77 -7.88
N ASP A 189 -6.51 3.01 -7.35
CA ASP A 189 -6.66 1.60 -7.00
C ASP A 189 -7.27 1.41 -5.60
N SER A 190 -7.39 0.17 -5.13
CA SER A 190 -7.91 -0.16 -3.80
C SER A 190 -7.11 0.47 -2.63
N MET A 191 -5.83 0.84 -2.82
CA MET A 191 -5.04 1.50 -1.79
C MET A 191 -5.27 3.02 -1.82
N MET A 192 -5.29 3.60 -3.02
CA MET A 192 -5.58 5.01 -3.26
C MET A 192 -7.03 5.37 -2.90
N SER A 193 -7.97 4.44 -3.05
CA SER A 193 -9.36 4.66 -2.67
C SER A 193 -9.50 4.84 -1.15
N ILE A 194 -8.82 4.01 -0.35
CA ILE A 194 -8.78 4.15 1.11
C ILE A 194 -8.17 5.49 1.52
N GLU A 195 -7.10 5.92 0.84
CA GLU A 195 -6.46 7.22 1.06
C GLU A 195 -7.41 8.39 0.77
N LEU A 196 -8.06 8.38 -0.38
CA LEU A 196 -9.01 9.41 -0.79
C LEU A 196 -10.20 9.51 0.17
N VAL A 197 -10.80 8.38 0.57
CA VAL A 197 -11.86 8.37 1.59
C VAL A 197 -11.37 8.97 2.91
N GLY A 198 -10.16 8.63 3.33
CA GLY A 198 -9.55 9.19 4.55
C GLY A 198 -9.42 10.71 4.51
N ILE A 199 -8.93 11.26 3.39
CA ILE A 199 -8.80 12.72 3.21
C ILE A 199 -10.19 13.38 3.12
N LEU A 200 -11.15 12.75 2.46
CA LEU A 200 -12.52 13.25 2.35
C LEU A 200 -13.20 13.32 3.72
N ARG A 201 -13.06 12.31 4.59
CA ARG A 201 -13.58 12.34 5.98
C ARG A 201 -13.02 13.50 6.80
N LEU A 202 -11.74 13.84 6.62
CA LEU A 202 -11.13 14.97 7.31
C LEU A 202 -11.63 16.32 6.78
N THR A 203 -11.89 16.38 5.48
CA THR A 203 -12.31 17.60 4.80
C THR A 203 -13.79 17.89 5.03
N PHE A 204 -14.59 16.84 5.15
CA PHE A 204 -16.04 16.88 5.36
C PHE A 204 -16.41 16.07 6.61
N PRO A 205 -16.08 16.58 7.82
CA PRO A 205 -16.27 15.85 9.07
C PRO A 205 -17.75 15.63 9.44
N ASP A 206 -18.65 16.44 8.86
CA ASP A 206 -20.08 16.34 9.06
C ASP A 206 -20.71 15.14 8.30
N VAL A 207 -19.91 14.43 7.48
CA VAL A 207 -20.38 13.29 6.67
C VAL A 207 -19.75 11.99 7.13
N SER A 208 -20.61 10.99 7.38
CA SER A 208 -20.17 9.61 7.59
C SER A 208 -19.94 8.91 6.25
N LEU A 209 -18.69 8.93 5.77
CA LEU A 209 -18.26 8.15 4.59
C LEU A 209 -17.78 6.77 5.02
N ASP A 210 -18.26 5.69 4.41
CA ASP A 210 -17.69 4.35 4.65
C ASP A 210 -16.38 4.13 3.85
N SER A 211 -15.62 3.09 4.16
CA SER A 211 -14.33 2.83 3.50
C SER A 211 -14.47 2.36 2.06
N ASN A 212 -15.68 1.98 1.64
CA ASN A 212 -15.98 1.52 0.30
C ASN A 212 -16.66 2.59 -0.57
N PHE A 213 -16.78 3.81 -0.05
CA PHE A 213 -17.56 4.90 -0.64
C PHE A 213 -17.19 5.15 -2.11
N LEU A 214 -15.89 5.04 -2.45
CA LEU A 214 -15.40 5.26 -3.80
C LEU A 214 -15.72 4.14 -4.79
N TYR A 215 -15.99 2.91 -4.34
CA TYR A 215 -16.30 1.79 -5.23
C TYR A 215 -17.67 1.96 -5.93
N GLY A 216 -18.50 2.88 -5.46
CA GLY A 216 -19.78 3.21 -6.08
C GLY A 216 -19.68 4.18 -7.26
N PHE A 217 -18.50 4.73 -7.55
CA PHE A 217 -18.32 5.80 -8.52
C PHE A 217 -17.27 5.45 -9.58
N THR A 218 -17.56 5.81 -10.82
CA THR A 218 -16.68 5.61 -11.98
C THR A 218 -15.91 6.87 -12.31
N THR A 219 -16.55 8.04 -12.16
CA THR A 219 -15.98 9.34 -12.54
C THR A 219 -15.83 10.31 -11.36
N VAL A 220 -14.98 11.33 -11.52
CA VAL A 220 -14.84 12.43 -10.54
C VAL A 220 -16.17 13.16 -10.32
N GLY A 221 -16.99 13.31 -11.37
CA GLY A 221 -18.29 13.96 -11.31
C GLY A 221 -19.26 13.20 -10.40
N GLU A 222 -19.38 11.89 -10.61
CA GLU A 222 -20.22 11.01 -9.79
C GLU A 222 -19.81 11.03 -8.31
N LEU A 223 -18.49 11.03 -8.04
CA LEU A 223 -17.98 11.18 -6.67
C LEU A 223 -18.39 12.52 -6.04
N CYS A 224 -18.29 13.62 -6.79
CA CYS A 224 -18.67 14.93 -6.28
C CYS A 224 -20.17 15.00 -5.97
N GLU A 225 -21.00 14.42 -6.83
CA GLU A 225 -22.46 14.37 -6.65
C GLU A 225 -22.85 13.52 -5.45
N GLY A 226 -22.32 12.30 -5.34
CA GLY A 226 -22.59 11.43 -4.19
C GLY A 226 -22.14 12.04 -2.86
N LEU A 227 -21.08 12.85 -2.86
CA LEU A 227 -20.62 13.56 -1.66
C LEU A 227 -21.54 14.75 -1.31
N VAL A 228 -22.08 15.46 -2.31
CA VAL A 228 -23.08 16.52 -2.08
C VAL A 228 -24.37 15.93 -1.52
N GLU A 229 -24.86 14.82 -2.06
CA GLU A 229 -26.03 14.12 -1.53
C GLU A 229 -25.84 13.73 -0.05
N LYS A 230 -24.66 13.20 0.28
CA LYS A 230 -24.31 12.84 1.66
C LYS A 230 -24.17 14.04 2.60
N LEU A 231 -23.78 15.20 2.08
CA LEU A 231 -23.72 16.47 2.84
C LEU A 231 -25.13 17.04 3.08
N ASP A 232 -26.04 16.89 2.12
CA ASP A 232 -27.43 17.34 2.24
C ASP A 232 -28.25 16.43 3.19
N GLU A 233 -27.86 15.17 3.34
CA GLU A 233 -28.44 14.20 4.30
C GLU A 233 -28.02 14.43 5.77
N ALA A 234 -27.00 15.27 6.05
CA ALA A 234 -26.38 15.45 7.37
C ALA A 234 -26.86 16.70 8.16
#